data_AF-A0A1J5AK76-F1
#
_entry.id   AF-A0A1J5AK76-F1
#
_cell.length_a   1.000
_cell.length_b   1.000
_cell.length_c   1.000
_cell.angle_alpha   90.00
_cell.angle_beta   90.00
_cell.angle_gamma   90.00
#
_symmetry.space_group_name_H-M   'P 1'
#
loop_
_entity.id
_entity.type
_entity.pdbx_description
1 polymer ?
#
loop_
_entity_poly.entity_id
_entity_poly.type
_entity_poly.pdbx_seq_one_letter_code
_entity_poly.pdbx_strand_id
1 'polypeptide(L)'
;MQTGTQTAAGVSSQSLKPLFLRGIVRLAAGRLESKEAGFFSRQRRTSSGAGIGASGIEYWIDRATQVLTTNIESGRFEHAQDYLEVGPDNDATLLAYAVQVLRVLVAEAERVERLTAGQSTAWATVIFRMEQVAYRWLGPVGREDWAAWEARDATARTCADLWAWLQVNPYPFDVPFGRWATRALYNRLREAARKRRTRERYIPKSLDRPLYGHAALETYGDTVADLSFDIWLERSANREALLQALERLDARQAAVIRLWYLEQWPAPEIAAALGIRVNYVYVQRFRAIEKLRQIVLSDERLGLADVLLPIEQEKRRSRPAMGEPAPQEEDPL
;
A
#
# COMPACT_ATOMS: atom_id res chain seq x y z
N MET A 1 -5.20 -26.46 -4.65
CA MET A 1 -3.78 -26.68 -5.05
C MET A 1 -2.90 -26.14 -3.94
N GLN A 2 -2.42 -27.04 -3.08
CA GLN A 2 -1.51 -26.73 -1.99
C GLN A 2 -0.08 -26.78 -2.54
N THR A 3 0.55 -25.63 -2.74
CA THR A 3 1.99 -25.56 -3.01
C THR A 3 2.72 -25.65 -1.68
N GLY A 4 3.13 -26.87 -1.32
CA GLY A 4 4.00 -27.12 -0.18
C GLY A 4 5.38 -26.53 -0.46
N THR A 5 5.67 -25.40 0.19
CA THR A 5 7.02 -24.88 0.30
C THR A 5 7.77 -25.80 1.28
N GLN A 6 8.57 -26.72 0.73
CA GLN A 6 9.52 -27.49 1.53
C GLN A 6 10.56 -26.53 2.11
N THR A 7 10.40 -26.19 3.39
CA THR A 7 11.41 -25.58 4.22
C THR A 7 12.58 -26.55 4.34
N ALA A 8 13.73 -26.16 3.81
CA ALA A 8 14.99 -26.88 3.94
C ALA A 8 15.26 -27.18 5.43
N ALA A 9 15.58 -28.45 5.71
CA ALA A 9 15.86 -28.95 7.03
C ALA A 9 16.97 -28.15 7.71
N GLY A 10 16.69 -27.70 8.93
CA GLY A 10 17.55 -26.86 9.74
C GLY A 10 18.92 -27.47 9.96
N VAL A 11 19.94 -26.82 9.43
CA VAL A 11 21.25 -26.80 10.07
C VAL A 11 21.04 -26.08 11.40
N SER A 12 20.88 -26.88 12.46
CA SER A 12 20.81 -26.38 13.83
C SER A 12 21.90 -25.33 14.03
N SER A 13 21.47 -24.12 14.38
CA SER A 13 22.29 -22.97 14.72
C SER A 13 23.16 -23.26 15.95
N GLN A 14 24.12 -24.19 15.83
CA GLN A 14 25.23 -24.27 16.74
C GLN A 14 25.96 -22.96 16.59
N SER A 15 25.75 -22.05 17.54
CA SER A 15 26.42 -20.76 17.60
C SER A 15 27.90 -20.97 17.29
N LEU A 16 28.34 -20.50 16.11
CA LEU A 16 29.75 -20.60 15.72
C LEU A 16 30.55 -19.92 16.83
N LYS A 17 31.45 -20.68 17.45
CA LYS A 17 32.18 -20.19 18.62
C LYS A 17 32.95 -18.93 18.21
N PRO A 18 32.88 -17.81 18.98
CA PRO A 18 33.58 -16.57 18.64
C PRO A 18 35.08 -16.75 18.33
N LEU A 19 35.73 -17.74 18.95
CA LEU A 19 37.12 -18.11 18.68
C LEU A 19 37.35 -18.61 17.24
N PHE A 20 36.41 -19.36 16.67
CA PHE A 20 36.47 -19.82 15.29
C PHE A 20 36.36 -18.64 14.33
N LEU A 21 35.38 -17.76 14.53
CA LEU A 21 35.21 -16.55 13.71
C LEU A 21 36.44 -15.64 13.78
N ARG A 22 37.03 -15.46 14.97
CA ARG A 22 38.29 -14.70 15.14
C ARG A 22 39.42 -15.31 14.31
N GLY A 23 39.51 -16.64 14.24
CA GLY A 23 40.47 -17.35 13.39
C GLY A 23 40.27 -17.03 11.90
N ILE A 24 39.03 -17.09 11.41
CA ILE A 24 38.69 -16.74 10.02
C ILE A 24 39.03 -15.26 9.72
N VAL A 25 38.71 -14.34 10.63
CA VAL A 25 39.01 -12.91 10.47
C VAL A 25 40.51 -12.66 10.44
N ARG A 26 41.32 -13.37 11.24
CA ARG A 26 42.78 -13.30 11.16
C ARG A 26 43.32 -13.76 9.81
N LEU A 27 42.80 -14.87 9.28
CA LEU A 27 43.15 -15.33 7.94
C LEU A 27 42.74 -14.32 6.86
N ALA A 28 41.54 -13.73 6.98
CA ALA A 28 41.06 -12.69 6.09
C ALA A 28 41.94 -11.43 6.13
N ALA A 29 42.34 -10.98 7.32
CA ALA A 29 43.25 -9.85 7.52
C ALA A 29 44.63 -10.13 6.91
N GLY A 30 45.20 -11.31 7.11
CA GLY A 30 46.46 -11.72 6.48
C GLY A 30 46.36 -11.78 4.94
N ARG A 31 45.22 -12.20 4.41
CA ARG A 31 44.95 -12.20 2.96
C ARG A 31 44.80 -10.80 2.38
N LEU A 32 44.20 -9.87 3.13
CA LEU A 32 44.11 -8.46 2.73
C LEU A 32 45.48 -7.79 2.76
N GLU A 33 46.26 -7.99 3.82
CA GLU A 33 47.59 -7.38 3.96
C GLU A 33 48.58 -7.90 2.91
N SER A 34 48.50 -9.19 2.54
CA SER A 34 49.35 -9.75 1.48
C SER A 34 48.99 -9.23 0.08
N LYS A 35 47.71 -8.96 -0.19
CA LYS A 35 47.25 -8.38 -1.46
C LYS A 35 47.46 -6.87 -1.55
N GLU A 36 47.29 -6.17 -0.44
CA GLU A 36 47.25 -4.72 -0.36
C GLU A 36 48.18 -4.21 0.75
N ALA A 37 49.50 -4.42 0.62
CA ALA A 37 50.48 -4.06 1.64
C ALA A 37 50.26 -2.68 2.27
N GLY A 38 50.22 -2.61 3.59
CA GLY A 38 49.91 -1.42 4.37
C GLY A 38 48.42 -1.06 4.42
N PHE A 39 47.50 -1.99 4.14
CA PHE A 39 46.05 -1.76 4.15
C PHE A 39 45.59 -1.14 5.48
N PHE A 40 45.94 -1.78 6.59
CA PHE A 40 45.56 -1.30 7.93
C PHE A 40 46.33 -0.05 8.38
N SER A 41 47.54 0.15 7.86
CA SER A 41 48.42 1.27 8.23
C SER A 41 48.02 2.59 7.55
N ARG A 42 47.51 2.55 6.31
CA ARG A 42 47.09 3.75 5.56
C ARG A 42 45.94 4.48 6.25
N GLN A 43 45.01 3.73 6.83
CA GLN A 43 43.77 4.30 7.37
C GLN A 43 43.91 4.95 8.75
N ARG A 44 45.02 4.71 9.45
CA ARG A 44 45.33 5.36 10.73
C ARG A 44 45.75 6.83 10.63
N ARG A 45 46.14 7.30 9.44
CA ARG A 45 46.59 8.69 9.27
C ARG A 45 45.44 9.70 9.34
N THR A 46 44.20 9.26 9.19
CA THR A 46 43.02 10.14 9.25
C THR A 46 42.41 10.21 10.65
N SER A 47 42.55 9.15 11.46
CA SER A 47 42.08 9.11 12.85
C SER A 47 43.08 9.81 13.78
N SER A 48 42.84 11.10 14.01
CA SER A 48 43.56 11.94 14.98
C SER A 48 43.28 11.47 16.41
N GLY A 49 44.01 10.46 16.90
CA GLY A 49 43.98 10.13 18.33
C GLY A 49 44.50 8.74 18.68
N ALA A 50 45.52 8.74 19.55
CA ALA A 50 46.09 7.62 20.30
C ALA A 50 46.99 6.63 19.53
N GLY A 51 48.27 6.63 19.92
CA GLY A 51 49.30 5.70 19.48
C GLY A 51 48.97 4.26 19.86
N ILE A 52 48.90 3.38 18.87
CA ILE A 52 48.60 1.98 19.06
C ILE A 52 49.53 1.21 18.13
N GLY A 53 50.50 0.47 18.66
CA GLY A 53 51.43 -0.38 17.91
C GLY A 53 50.73 -1.60 17.27
N ALA A 54 51.33 -2.79 17.37
CA ALA A 54 50.78 -4.08 16.90
C ALA A 54 49.32 -4.37 17.35
N SER A 55 48.82 -3.61 18.33
CA SER A 55 47.42 -3.53 18.76
C SER A 55 46.44 -2.99 17.70
N GLY A 56 46.92 -2.47 16.57
CA GLY A 56 46.06 -1.96 15.48
C GLY A 56 45.30 -2.98 14.68
N ILE A 57 46.00 -4.03 14.24
CA ILE A 57 45.38 -5.08 13.44
C ILE A 57 44.44 -5.91 14.33
N GLU A 58 44.86 -6.21 15.57
CA GLU A 58 44.02 -6.92 16.54
C GLU A 58 42.73 -6.14 16.88
N TYR A 59 42.78 -4.80 16.95
CA TYR A 59 41.57 -3.99 17.09
C TYR A 59 40.56 -4.22 15.95
N TRP A 60 41.02 -4.20 14.70
CA TRP A 60 40.15 -4.45 13.54
C TRP A 60 39.66 -5.88 13.47
N ILE A 61 40.50 -6.85 13.86
CA ILE A 61 40.12 -8.26 13.96
C ILE A 61 38.99 -8.43 14.98
N ASP A 62 39.13 -7.86 16.17
CA ASP A 62 38.13 -7.99 17.23
C ASP A 62 36.80 -7.35 16.82
N ARG A 63 36.87 -6.16 16.21
CA ARG A 63 35.69 -5.45 15.72
C ARG A 63 35.00 -6.19 14.57
N ALA A 64 35.76 -6.70 13.59
CA ALA A 64 35.19 -7.49 12.50
C ALA A 64 34.61 -8.82 12.98
N THR A 65 35.22 -9.44 14.00
CA THR A 65 34.68 -10.65 14.63
C THR A 65 33.30 -10.38 15.23
N GLN A 66 33.12 -9.28 15.96
CA GLN A 66 31.82 -8.88 16.49
C GLN A 66 30.78 -8.64 15.38
N VAL A 67 31.16 -7.90 14.33
CA VAL A 67 30.28 -7.63 13.19
C VAL A 67 29.86 -8.92 12.48
N LEU A 68 30.79 -9.86 12.26
CA LEU A 68 30.47 -11.15 11.64
C LEU A 68 29.54 -12.00 12.50
N THR A 69 29.75 -12.04 13.82
CA THR A 69 28.83 -12.72 14.74
C THR A 69 27.40 -12.18 14.56
N THR A 70 27.21 -10.86 14.59
CA THR A 70 25.89 -10.25 14.39
C THR A 70 25.31 -10.50 13.00
N ASN A 71 26.13 -10.49 11.95
CA ASN A 71 25.68 -10.76 10.58
C ASN A 71 25.21 -12.22 10.40
N ILE A 72 25.88 -13.17 11.04
CA ILE A 72 25.48 -14.59 11.03
C ILE A 72 24.20 -14.78 11.83
N GLU A 73 24.11 -14.21 13.04
CA GLU A 73 22.90 -14.30 13.88
C GLU A 73 21.67 -13.68 13.21
N SER A 74 21.85 -12.64 12.38
CA SER A 74 20.77 -11.97 11.65
C SER A 74 20.41 -12.61 10.30
N GLY A 75 21.08 -13.70 9.90
CA GLY A 75 20.81 -14.36 8.62
C GLY A 75 21.41 -13.63 7.39
N ARG A 76 22.24 -12.61 7.60
CA ARG A 76 22.79 -11.79 6.51
C ARG A 76 23.91 -12.49 5.77
N PHE A 77 24.64 -13.38 6.43
CA PHE A 77 25.68 -14.17 5.80
C PHE A 77 25.08 -15.11 4.74
N GLU A 78 23.97 -15.75 5.05
CA GLU A 78 23.23 -16.67 4.17
C GLU A 78 22.77 -15.92 2.91
N HIS A 79 22.19 -14.73 3.08
CA HIS A 79 21.87 -13.85 1.94
C HIS A 79 23.11 -13.37 1.17
N ALA A 80 24.29 -13.38 1.80
CA ALA A 80 25.53 -13.00 1.15
C ALA A 80 26.10 -14.07 0.23
N GLN A 81 25.80 -15.33 0.50
CA GLN A 81 26.28 -16.46 -0.30
C GLN A 81 25.80 -16.37 -1.75
N ASP A 82 24.60 -15.85 -1.99
CA ASP A 82 24.01 -15.72 -3.33
C ASP A 82 24.82 -14.83 -4.29
N TYR A 83 25.64 -13.90 -3.77
CA TYR A 83 26.42 -12.98 -4.59
C TYR A 83 27.94 -13.11 -4.40
N LEU A 84 28.39 -13.91 -3.45
CA LEU A 84 29.78 -14.32 -3.36
C LEU A 84 29.92 -15.50 -4.31
N GLU A 85 30.53 -15.29 -5.48
CA GLU A 85 30.80 -16.32 -6.52
C GLU A 85 31.83 -17.38 -6.04
N VAL A 86 31.68 -17.86 -4.83
CA VAL A 86 32.52 -18.87 -4.17
C VAL A 86 31.75 -20.18 -4.22
N GLY A 87 32.44 -21.27 -4.56
CA GLY A 87 31.82 -22.60 -4.66
C GLY A 87 31.17 -23.06 -3.34
N PRO A 88 30.56 -24.26 -3.32
CA PRO A 88 29.73 -24.75 -2.19
C PRO A 88 30.49 -25.00 -0.87
N ASP A 89 31.77 -24.62 -0.79
CA ASP A 89 32.58 -24.69 0.42
C ASP A 89 32.23 -23.52 1.36
N ASN A 90 31.57 -23.86 2.48
CA ASN A 90 31.12 -22.90 3.48
C ASN A 90 32.30 -22.12 4.11
N ASP A 91 33.46 -22.76 4.31
CA ASP A 91 34.60 -22.10 4.96
C ASP A 91 35.26 -21.10 4.01
N ALA A 92 35.40 -21.47 2.73
CA ALA A 92 35.89 -20.57 1.69
C ALA A 92 34.96 -19.36 1.50
N THR A 93 33.65 -19.59 1.54
CA THR A 93 32.62 -18.55 1.41
C THR A 93 32.63 -17.61 2.61
N LEU A 94 32.73 -18.15 3.83
CA LEU A 94 32.85 -17.37 5.06
C LEU A 94 34.13 -16.54 5.08
N LEU A 95 35.26 -17.08 4.62
CA LEU A 95 36.51 -16.34 4.50
C LEU A 95 36.39 -15.18 3.48
N ALA A 96 35.74 -15.42 2.34
CA ALA A 96 35.50 -14.37 1.35
C ALA A 96 34.58 -13.26 1.89
N TYR A 97 33.53 -13.63 2.62
CA TYR A 97 32.65 -12.70 3.30
C TYR A 97 33.40 -11.89 4.38
N ALA A 98 34.23 -12.53 5.20
CA ALA A 98 35.06 -11.87 6.20
C ALA A 98 36.05 -10.85 5.59
N VAL A 99 36.66 -11.18 4.44
CA VAL A 99 37.51 -10.24 3.68
C VAL A 99 36.69 -9.02 3.23
N GLN A 100 35.47 -9.22 2.74
CA GLN A 100 34.60 -8.14 2.31
C GLN A 100 34.19 -7.24 3.49
N VAL A 101 33.76 -7.84 4.61
CA VAL A 101 33.38 -7.11 5.83
C VAL A 101 34.56 -6.29 6.37
N LEU A 102 35.75 -6.89 6.48
CA LEU A 102 36.95 -6.17 6.91
C LEU A 102 37.27 -4.99 6.00
N ARG A 103 37.17 -5.16 4.67
CA ARG A 103 37.46 -4.10 3.71
C ARG A 103 36.55 -2.90 3.89
N VAL A 104 35.25 -3.13 4.02
CA VAL A 104 34.27 -2.05 4.22
C VAL A 104 34.38 -1.47 5.63
N LEU A 105 34.58 -2.30 6.65
CA LEU A 105 34.74 -1.87 8.04
C LEU A 105 35.91 -0.90 8.19
N VAL A 106 37.10 -1.28 7.73
CA VAL A 106 38.29 -0.42 7.81
C VAL A 106 38.07 0.88 7.03
N ALA A 107 37.44 0.81 5.85
CA ALA A 107 37.22 1.98 5.02
C ALA A 107 36.18 2.96 5.59
N GLU A 108 35.10 2.47 6.23
CA GLU A 108 33.94 3.29 6.57
C GLU A 108 33.60 3.39 8.07
N ALA A 109 34.28 2.67 8.98
CA ALA A 109 33.95 2.66 10.40
C ALA A 109 33.82 4.06 11.01
N GLU A 110 34.82 4.92 10.84
CA GLU A 110 34.82 6.29 11.37
C GLU A 110 33.66 7.12 10.78
N ARG A 111 33.36 6.94 9.49
CA ARG A 111 32.24 7.64 8.85
C ARG A 111 30.91 7.19 9.43
N VAL A 112 30.71 5.88 9.60
CA VAL A 112 29.49 5.31 10.17
C VAL A 112 29.32 5.74 11.63
N GLU A 113 30.39 5.77 12.42
CA GLU A 113 30.36 6.27 13.81
C GLU A 113 29.89 7.73 13.87
N ARG A 114 30.42 8.60 12.98
CA ARG A 114 29.98 9.99 12.90
C ARG A 114 28.51 10.12 12.52
N LEU A 115 28.00 9.26 11.64
CA LEU A 115 26.58 9.21 11.27
C LEU A 115 25.71 8.73 12.43
N THR A 116 26.12 7.68 13.14
CA THR A 116 25.44 7.17 14.34
C THR A 116 25.41 8.21 15.45
N ALA A 117 26.50 8.96 15.63
CA ALA A 117 26.59 10.09 16.58
C ALA A 117 25.75 11.32 16.17
N GLY A 118 25.06 11.29 15.03
CA GLY A 118 24.20 12.39 14.58
C GLY A 118 24.98 13.64 14.11
N GLN A 119 26.25 13.50 13.72
CA GLN A 119 27.03 14.65 13.26
C GLN A 119 26.44 15.24 11.97
N SER A 120 26.03 16.51 12.04
CA SER A 120 25.33 17.21 10.95
C SER A 120 26.15 17.27 9.65
N THR A 121 27.46 17.47 9.74
CA THR A 121 28.36 17.55 8.57
C THR A 121 28.48 16.21 7.83
N ALA A 122 28.50 15.09 8.55
CA ALA A 122 28.53 13.75 7.96
C ALA A 122 27.21 13.45 7.23
N TRP A 123 26.08 13.79 7.86
CA TRP A 123 24.76 13.63 7.26
C TRP A 123 24.51 14.56 6.07
N ALA A 124 24.98 15.81 6.11
CA ALA A 124 24.84 16.76 5.01
C ALA A 124 25.40 16.20 3.69
N THR A 125 26.54 15.51 3.74
CA THR A 125 27.15 14.87 2.56
C THR A 125 26.29 13.73 2.01
N VAL A 126 25.69 12.93 2.90
CA VAL A 126 24.79 11.82 2.52
C VAL A 126 23.50 12.37 1.89
N ILE A 127 22.88 13.34 2.55
CA ILE A 127 21.65 14.01 2.09
C ILE A 127 21.88 14.62 0.72
N PHE A 128 22.90 15.45 0.54
CA PHE A 128 23.20 16.08 -0.75
C PHE A 128 23.34 15.05 -1.88
N ARG A 129 24.08 13.96 -1.64
CA ARG A 129 24.24 12.90 -2.65
C ARG A 129 22.93 12.17 -2.95
N MET A 130 22.14 11.88 -1.92
CA MET A 130 20.85 11.18 -2.07
C MET A 130 19.82 12.05 -2.80
N GLU A 131 19.78 13.36 -2.52
CA GLU A 131 18.93 14.32 -3.24
C GLU A 131 19.26 14.31 -4.74
N GLN A 132 20.55 14.33 -5.11
CA GLN A 132 20.96 14.25 -6.51
C GLN A 132 20.52 12.95 -7.18
N VAL A 133 20.58 11.82 -6.46
CA VAL A 133 20.10 10.52 -6.98
C VAL A 133 18.58 10.52 -7.12
N ALA A 134 17.85 11.00 -6.12
CA ALA A 134 16.39 11.09 -6.15
C ALA A 134 15.91 12.00 -7.27
N TYR A 135 16.52 13.18 -7.41
CA TYR A 135 16.20 14.15 -8.46
C TYR A 135 16.41 13.55 -9.86
N ARG A 136 17.55 12.88 -10.11
CA ARG A 136 17.81 12.18 -11.38
C ARG A 136 16.82 11.05 -11.64
N TRP A 137 16.40 10.33 -10.61
CA TRP A 137 15.42 9.25 -10.73
C TRP A 137 14.02 9.77 -11.06
N LEU A 138 13.64 10.91 -10.49
CA LEU A 138 12.37 11.58 -10.78
C LEU A 138 12.35 12.20 -12.19
N GLY A 139 13.51 12.63 -12.70
CA GLY A 139 13.77 12.88 -14.13
C GLY A 139 13.09 14.13 -14.73
N PRO A 140 13.48 14.53 -15.97
CA PRO A 140 13.35 15.89 -16.50
C PRO A 140 11.97 16.15 -17.14
N VAL A 141 10.90 15.57 -16.58
CA VAL A 141 9.56 15.70 -17.14
C VAL A 141 8.94 17.01 -16.70
N GLY A 142 9.49 18.12 -17.21
CA GLY A 142 8.84 19.43 -17.32
C GLY A 142 8.45 20.16 -16.03
N ARG A 143 8.79 19.66 -14.83
CA ARG A 143 8.49 20.31 -13.55
C ARG A 143 9.67 20.23 -12.58
N GLU A 144 10.66 21.08 -12.80
CA GLU A 144 11.90 21.11 -12.01
C GLU A 144 11.63 21.35 -10.51
N ASP A 145 10.71 22.25 -10.17
CA ASP A 145 10.43 22.61 -8.77
C ASP A 145 9.77 21.48 -7.97
N TRP A 146 8.77 20.81 -8.56
CA TRP A 146 8.11 19.68 -7.90
C TRP A 146 9.09 18.51 -7.70
N ALA A 147 9.89 18.19 -8.73
CA ALA A 147 10.85 17.10 -8.64
C ALA A 147 11.93 17.39 -7.59
N ALA A 148 12.38 18.64 -7.47
CA ALA A 148 13.31 19.05 -6.42
C ALA A 148 12.71 18.92 -5.02
N TRP A 149 11.46 19.35 -4.82
CA TRP A 149 10.77 19.23 -3.54
C TRP A 149 10.57 17.75 -3.15
N GLU A 150 10.07 16.92 -4.06
CA GLU A 150 9.83 15.50 -3.83
C GLU A 150 11.14 14.75 -3.56
N ALA A 151 12.22 15.10 -4.27
CA ALA A 151 13.55 14.53 -4.03
C ALA A 151 14.06 14.84 -2.61
N ARG A 152 13.86 16.07 -2.13
CA ARG A 152 14.21 16.49 -0.77
C ARG A 152 13.40 15.75 0.27
N ASP A 153 12.07 15.69 0.12
CA ASP A 153 11.19 14.98 1.06
C ASP A 153 11.52 13.48 1.13
N ALA A 154 11.66 12.81 -0.02
CA ALA A 154 12.03 11.39 -0.08
C ALA A 154 13.39 11.13 0.59
N THR A 155 14.38 12.00 0.32
CA THR A 155 15.71 11.90 0.92
C THR A 155 15.67 12.12 2.42
N ALA A 156 15.03 13.19 2.89
CA ALA A 156 14.92 13.52 4.31
C ALA A 156 14.30 12.37 5.11
N ARG A 157 13.19 11.81 4.62
CA ARG A 157 12.57 10.63 5.25
C ARG A 157 13.51 9.43 5.25
N THR A 158 14.21 9.16 4.15
CA THR A 158 15.12 8.00 4.09
C THR A 158 16.27 8.18 5.06
N CYS A 159 16.87 9.36 5.15
CA CYS A 159 17.92 9.65 6.12
C CYS A 159 17.42 9.53 7.57
N ALA A 160 16.20 10.00 7.87
CA ALA A 160 15.61 9.86 9.19
C ALA A 160 15.43 8.38 9.60
N ASP A 161 14.92 7.54 8.70
CA ASP A 161 14.74 6.11 8.98
C ASP A 161 16.07 5.38 9.10
N LEU A 162 17.06 5.71 8.26
CA LEU A 162 18.41 5.14 8.36
C LEU A 162 19.07 5.54 9.69
N TRP A 163 18.91 6.79 10.12
CA TRP A 163 19.43 7.24 11.41
C TRP A 163 18.77 6.51 12.57
N ALA A 164 17.43 6.41 12.58
CA ALA A 164 16.70 5.66 13.59
C ALA A 164 17.12 4.17 13.63
N TRP A 165 17.32 3.55 12.46
CA TRP A 165 17.81 2.17 12.38
C TRP A 165 19.21 2.00 12.98
N LEU A 166 20.13 2.95 12.71
CA LEU A 166 21.49 2.95 13.24
C LEU A 166 21.56 3.15 14.77
N GLN A 167 20.51 3.69 15.40
CA GLN A 167 20.45 3.79 16.87
C GLN A 167 20.18 2.44 17.54
N VAL A 168 19.48 1.55 16.85
CA VAL A 168 19.02 0.27 17.40
C VAL A 168 19.92 -0.89 16.95
N ASN A 169 20.51 -0.79 15.77
CA ASN A 169 21.22 -1.89 15.12
C ASN A 169 22.66 -1.51 14.78
N PRO A 170 23.63 -2.41 15.03
CA PRO A 170 24.99 -2.21 14.53
C PRO A 170 25.00 -2.28 13.00
N TYR A 171 25.82 -1.43 12.38
CA TYR A 171 25.99 -1.46 10.94
C TYR A 171 26.73 -2.75 10.52
N PRO A 172 26.24 -3.49 9.51
CA PRO A 172 26.77 -4.81 9.11
C PRO A 172 28.13 -4.80 8.41
N PHE A 173 28.53 -3.66 7.84
CA PHE A 173 29.73 -3.52 7.00
C PHE A 173 29.89 -4.58 5.88
N ASP A 174 28.82 -5.25 5.43
CA ASP A 174 28.84 -6.17 4.28
C ASP A 174 28.87 -5.41 2.94
N VAL A 175 28.20 -4.27 2.91
CA VAL A 175 28.06 -3.37 1.77
C VAL A 175 28.46 -1.95 2.20
N PRO A 176 29.05 -1.11 1.33
CA PRO A 176 29.29 0.29 1.66
C PRO A 176 28.01 1.07 1.99
N PHE A 177 28.06 1.95 2.99
CA PHE A 177 26.94 2.75 3.49
C PHE A 177 26.23 3.52 2.38
N GLY A 178 27.02 4.12 1.47
CA GLY A 178 26.44 4.85 0.34
C GLY A 178 25.57 3.98 -0.57
N ARG A 179 25.94 2.72 -0.81
CA ARG A 179 25.15 1.79 -1.64
C ARG A 179 23.90 1.34 -0.89
N TRP A 180 24.03 1.02 0.40
CA TRP A 180 22.91 0.65 1.25
C TRP A 180 21.87 1.78 1.35
N ALA A 181 22.30 3.01 1.64
CA ALA A 181 21.43 4.20 1.71
C ALA A 181 20.73 4.48 0.38
N THR A 182 21.48 4.38 -0.73
CA THR A 182 20.91 4.55 -2.08
C THR A 182 19.88 3.46 -2.40
N ARG A 183 20.11 2.21 -1.99
CA ARG A 183 19.15 1.12 -2.15
C ARG A 183 17.86 1.37 -1.36
N ALA A 184 17.97 1.87 -0.12
CA ALA A 184 16.83 2.25 0.70
C ALA A 184 16.01 3.38 0.03
N LEU A 185 16.69 4.39 -0.52
CA LEU A 185 16.06 5.47 -1.29
C LEU A 185 15.32 4.94 -2.53
N TYR A 186 15.95 4.07 -3.32
CA TYR A 186 15.31 3.49 -4.50
C TYR A 186 14.07 2.67 -4.15
N ASN A 187 14.12 1.89 -3.07
CA ASN A 187 12.96 1.14 -2.61
C ASN A 187 11.80 2.09 -2.25
N ARG A 188 12.10 3.19 -1.56
CA ARG A 188 11.11 4.23 -1.23
C ARG A 188 10.52 4.87 -2.47
N LEU A 189 11.35 5.33 -3.40
CA LEU A 189 10.91 5.97 -4.65
C LEU A 189 10.04 5.02 -5.48
N ARG A 190 10.43 3.74 -5.57
CA ARG A 190 9.65 2.70 -6.25
C ARG A 190 8.31 2.44 -5.57
N GLU A 191 8.28 2.40 -4.24
CA GLU A 191 7.04 2.24 -3.48
C GLU A 191 6.11 3.44 -3.66
N ALA A 192 6.64 4.66 -3.60
CA ALA A 192 5.90 5.88 -3.86
C ALA A 192 5.29 5.89 -5.27
N ALA A 193 6.07 5.52 -6.29
CA ALA A 193 5.57 5.41 -7.66
C ALA A 193 4.52 4.30 -7.83
N ARG A 194 4.66 3.16 -7.14
CA ARG A 194 3.62 2.12 -7.13
C ARG A 194 2.33 2.64 -6.48
N LYS A 195 2.42 3.25 -5.29
CA LYS A 195 1.27 3.84 -4.58
C LYS A 195 0.60 4.92 -5.42
N ARG A 196 1.38 5.75 -6.11
CA ARG A 196 0.88 6.76 -7.05
C ARG A 196 0.12 6.12 -8.21
N ARG A 197 0.69 5.12 -8.90
CA ARG A 197 0.00 4.41 -9.99
C ARG A 197 -1.28 3.73 -9.52
N THR A 198 -1.28 3.13 -8.33
CA THR A 198 -2.48 2.57 -7.73
C THR A 198 -3.53 3.65 -7.48
N ARG A 199 -3.14 4.77 -6.85
CA ARG A 199 -4.03 5.93 -6.65
C ARG A 199 -4.58 6.46 -7.97
N GLU A 200 -3.75 6.64 -8.99
CA GLU A 200 -4.19 7.11 -10.31
C GLU A 200 -5.15 6.14 -11.02
N ARG A 201 -5.11 4.84 -10.69
CA ARG A 201 -6.09 3.85 -11.18
C ARG A 201 -7.44 3.92 -10.46
N TYR A 202 -7.43 4.25 -9.17
CA TYR A 202 -8.63 4.19 -8.32
C TYR A 202 -9.24 5.56 -7.99
N ILE A 203 -8.50 6.65 -8.18
CA ILE A 203 -9.01 8.02 -8.04
C ILE A 203 -9.68 8.38 -9.37
N PRO A 204 -11.03 8.45 -9.43
CA PRO A 204 -11.69 9.08 -10.56
C PRO A 204 -11.13 10.49 -10.72
N LYS A 205 -10.97 10.94 -11.97
CA LYS A 205 -10.37 12.23 -12.35
C LYS A 205 -10.64 13.31 -11.28
N SER A 206 -9.58 13.99 -10.82
CA SER A 206 -9.69 15.09 -9.85
C SER A 206 -10.87 16.00 -10.20
N LEU A 207 -11.67 16.35 -9.18
CA LEU A 207 -12.83 17.22 -9.35
C LEU A 207 -12.43 18.58 -9.93
N ASP A 208 -11.24 19.07 -9.61
CA ASP A 208 -10.70 20.33 -10.12
C ASP A 208 -10.16 20.23 -11.56
N ARG A 209 -10.24 19.04 -12.18
CA ARG A 209 -9.82 18.88 -13.58
C ARG A 209 -10.84 19.59 -14.48
N PRO A 210 -10.41 20.47 -15.40
CA PRO A 210 -11.32 21.10 -16.35
C PRO A 210 -11.94 20.04 -17.26
N LEU A 211 -13.24 20.18 -17.55
CA LEU A 211 -13.96 19.25 -18.43
C LEU A 211 -13.45 19.30 -19.87
N TYR A 212 -13.12 20.50 -20.37
CA TYR A 212 -12.74 20.74 -21.76
C TYR A 212 -11.47 21.60 -21.88
N GLY A 213 -10.33 20.96 -22.17
CA GLY A 213 -9.06 21.67 -22.41
C GLY A 213 -8.60 22.54 -21.22
N HIS A 214 -7.53 23.31 -21.40
CA HIS A 214 -6.97 24.15 -20.33
C HIS A 214 -7.67 25.52 -20.17
N ALA A 215 -8.68 25.81 -20.98
CA ALA A 215 -9.36 27.11 -21.03
C ALA A 215 -10.82 27.09 -20.55
N ALA A 216 -11.38 25.92 -20.22
CA ALA A 216 -12.73 25.85 -19.65
C ALA A 216 -12.72 26.25 -18.16
N LEU A 217 -13.67 27.10 -17.79
CA LEU A 217 -13.94 27.51 -16.40
C LEU A 217 -14.64 26.42 -15.58
N GLU A 218 -15.25 25.43 -16.25
CA GLU A 218 -16.01 24.36 -15.61
C GLU A 218 -15.13 23.16 -15.29
N THR A 219 -15.20 22.74 -14.03
CA THR A 219 -14.48 21.59 -13.48
C THR A 219 -15.43 20.41 -13.27
N TYR A 220 -14.89 19.18 -13.19
CA TYR A 220 -15.71 18.00 -12.85
C TYR A 220 -16.48 18.18 -11.53
N GLY A 221 -15.92 18.95 -10.58
CA GLY A 221 -16.58 19.30 -9.32
C GLY A 221 -17.88 20.07 -9.51
N ASP A 222 -17.89 21.04 -10.44
CA ASP A 222 -19.06 21.87 -10.72
C ASP A 222 -20.23 21.02 -11.26
N THR A 223 -19.94 20.13 -12.22
CA THR A 223 -20.96 19.24 -12.80
C THR A 223 -21.53 18.21 -11.81
N VAL A 224 -20.74 17.73 -10.85
CA VAL A 224 -21.19 16.75 -9.85
C VAL A 224 -22.04 17.43 -8.76
N ALA A 225 -21.74 18.68 -8.43
CA ALA A 225 -22.53 19.48 -7.49
C ALA A 225 -23.95 19.71 -8.04
N ASP A 226 -24.07 20.07 -9.32
CA ASP A 226 -25.36 20.33 -9.97
C ASP A 226 -26.26 19.07 -10.01
N LEU A 227 -25.70 17.92 -10.39
CA LEU A 227 -26.42 16.64 -10.37
C LEU A 227 -26.95 16.27 -8.98
N SER A 228 -26.21 16.60 -7.91
CA SER A 228 -26.63 16.28 -6.55
C SER A 228 -27.81 17.12 -6.06
N PHE A 229 -27.89 18.38 -6.51
CA PHE A 229 -28.98 19.29 -6.19
C PHE A 229 -30.25 18.90 -6.96
N ASP A 230 -30.13 18.59 -8.24
CA ASP A 230 -31.25 18.16 -9.08
C ASP A 230 -31.85 16.84 -8.57
N ILE A 231 -31.02 15.86 -8.22
CA ILE A 231 -31.48 14.58 -7.64
C ILE A 231 -32.19 14.81 -6.29
N TRP A 232 -31.72 15.75 -5.47
CA TRP A 232 -32.37 16.06 -4.19
C TRP A 232 -33.73 16.73 -4.40
N LEU A 233 -33.80 17.69 -5.33
CA LEU A 233 -35.04 18.39 -5.68
C LEU A 233 -36.07 17.44 -6.28
N GLU A 234 -35.68 16.58 -7.21
CA GLU A 234 -36.53 15.52 -7.77
C GLU A 234 -37.04 14.56 -6.69
N ARG A 235 -36.17 14.14 -5.77
CA ARG A 235 -36.59 13.27 -4.65
C ARG A 235 -37.58 13.95 -3.73
N SER A 236 -37.42 15.24 -3.47
CA SER A 236 -38.35 16.02 -2.65
C SER A 236 -39.72 16.15 -3.31
N ALA A 237 -39.76 16.48 -4.60
CA ALA A 237 -40.98 16.57 -5.39
C ALA A 237 -41.68 15.21 -5.51
N ASN A 238 -40.94 14.14 -5.79
CA ASN A 238 -41.49 12.77 -5.86
C ASN A 238 -42.06 12.31 -4.52
N ARG A 239 -41.44 12.71 -3.40
CA ARG A 239 -41.94 12.41 -2.06
C ARG A 239 -43.25 13.13 -1.78
N GLU A 240 -43.35 14.41 -2.13
CA GLU A 240 -44.58 15.18 -1.95
C GLU A 240 -45.72 14.64 -2.81
N ALA A 241 -45.45 14.34 -4.08
CA ALA A 241 -46.41 13.72 -5.00
C ALA A 241 -46.90 12.35 -4.48
N LEU A 242 -46.00 11.54 -3.92
CA LEU A 242 -46.38 10.26 -3.29
C LEU A 242 -47.29 10.46 -2.07
N LEU A 243 -47.01 11.45 -1.23
CA LEU A 243 -47.87 11.76 -0.07
C LEU A 243 -49.26 12.21 -0.51
N GLN A 244 -49.35 13.08 -1.52
CA GLN A 244 -50.63 13.50 -2.11
C GLN A 244 -51.39 12.31 -2.74
N ALA A 245 -50.69 11.38 -3.38
CA ALA A 245 -51.31 10.16 -3.93
C ALA A 245 -51.82 9.22 -2.81
N LEU A 246 -51.10 9.13 -1.69
CA LEU A 246 -51.52 8.35 -0.52
C LEU A 246 -52.78 8.93 0.14
N GLU A 247 -52.94 10.24 0.19
CA GLU A 247 -54.14 10.91 0.73
C GLU A 247 -55.40 10.60 -0.08
N ARG A 248 -55.26 10.27 -1.36
CA ARG A 248 -56.37 9.90 -2.26
C ARG A 248 -56.76 8.42 -2.18
N LEU A 249 -55.96 7.60 -1.50
CA LEU A 249 -56.34 6.21 -1.23
C LEU A 249 -57.41 6.14 -0.14
N ASP A 250 -58.09 5.00 -0.09
CA ASP A 250 -58.91 4.65 1.07
C ASP A 250 -58.05 4.63 2.34
N ALA A 251 -58.58 5.14 3.46
CA ALA A 251 -57.81 5.34 4.70
C ALA A 251 -57.13 4.05 5.19
N ARG A 252 -57.77 2.89 4.99
CA ARG A 252 -57.19 1.59 5.37
C ARG A 252 -56.08 1.15 4.40
N GLN A 253 -56.22 1.47 3.12
CA GLN A 253 -55.21 1.19 2.10
C GLN A 253 -53.97 2.04 2.31
N ALA A 254 -54.14 3.33 2.58
CA ALA A 254 -53.06 4.25 2.92
C ALA A 254 -52.30 3.80 4.18
N ALA A 255 -53.03 3.40 5.23
CA ALA A 255 -52.44 2.89 6.47
C ALA A 255 -51.60 1.62 6.24
N VAL A 256 -52.09 0.67 5.45
CA VAL A 256 -51.33 -0.55 5.11
C VAL A 256 -50.05 -0.21 4.34
N ILE A 257 -50.10 0.69 3.36
CA ILE A 257 -48.91 1.08 2.58
C ILE A 257 -47.89 1.83 3.44
N ARG A 258 -48.34 2.73 4.30
CA ARG A 258 -47.48 3.45 5.24
C ARG A 258 -46.77 2.50 6.20
N LEU A 259 -47.51 1.64 6.90
CA LEU A 259 -46.93 0.70 7.87
C LEU A 259 -45.97 -0.28 7.20
N TRP A 260 -46.29 -0.73 5.98
CA TRP A 260 -45.48 -1.70 5.26
C TRP A 260 -44.17 -1.11 4.71
N TYR A 261 -44.23 0.02 4.02
CA TYR A 261 -43.07 0.54 3.27
C TYR A 261 -42.33 1.66 4.00
N LEU A 262 -43.02 2.49 4.77
CA LEU A 262 -42.37 3.58 5.52
C LEU A 262 -41.89 3.10 6.89
N GLU A 263 -42.71 2.32 7.59
CA GLU A 263 -42.41 1.85 8.95
C GLU A 263 -41.81 0.44 8.96
N GLN A 264 -41.82 -0.27 7.82
CA GLN A 264 -41.24 -1.61 7.63
C GLN A 264 -41.79 -2.71 8.55
N TRP A 265 -43.06 -2.61 8.94
CA TRP A 265 -43.68 -3.60 9.83
C TRP A 265 -43.96 -4.92 9.11
N PRO A 266 -43.82 -6.07 9.79
CA PRO A 266 -44.20 -7.36 9.24
C PRO A 266 -45.73 -7.50 9.18
N ALA A 267 -46.22 -8.26 8.18
CA ALA A 267 -47.65 -8.49 7.94
C ALA A 267 -48.50 -8.86 9.18
N PRO A 268 -48.06 -9.73 10.12
CA PRO A 268 -48.83 -10.04 11.32
C PRO A 268 -49.00 -8.85 12.27
N GLU A 269 -48.00 -7.97 12.39
CA GLU A 269 -48.08 -6.78 13.26
C GLU A 269 -49.02 -5.73 12.66
N ILE A 270 -48.98 -5.54 11.34
CA ILE A 270 -49.92 -4.68 10.62
C ILE A 270 -51.35 -5.19 10.77
N ALA A 271 -51.54 -6.51 10.66
CA ALA A 271 -52.84 -7.15 10.83
C ALA A 271 -53.41 -6.93 12.25
N ALA A 272 -52.57 -7.08 13.27
CA ALA A 272 -52.93 -6.84 14.67
C ALA A 272 -53.28 -5.36 14.91
N ALA A 273 -52.45 -4.43 14.44
CA ALA A 273 -52.65 -3.00 14.63
C ALA A 273 -53.92 -2.46 13.96
N LEU A 274 -54.29 -3.01 12.81
CA LEU A 274 -55.48 -2.59 12.05
C LEU A 274 -56.73 -3.44 12.35
N GLY A 275 -56.62 -4.47 13.20
CA GLY A 275 -57.72 -5.37 13.53
C GLY A 275 -58.24 -6.19 12.33
N ILE A 276 -57.35 -6.60 11.42
CA ILE A 276 -57.69 -7.36 10.20
C ILE A 276 -56.95 -8.69 10.13
N ARG A 277 -57.37 -9.58 9.22
CA ARG A 277 -56.68 -10.86 8.98
C ARG A 277 -55.39 -10.63 8.17
N VAL A 278 -54.34 -11.40 8.44
CA VAL A 278 -53.04 -11.32 7.74
C VAL A 278 -53.19 -11.40 6.22
N ASN A 279 -53.98 -12.36 5.71
CA ASN A 279 -54.24 -12.48 4.27
C ASN A 279 -54.91 -11.22 3.68
N TYR A 280 -55.71 -10.51 4.47
CA TYR A 280 -56.36 -9.28 4.05
C TYR A 280 -55.37 -8.11 3.93
N VAL A 281 -54.29 -8.10 4.73
CA VAL A 281 -53.19 -7.12 4.58
C VAL A 281 -52.55 -7.22 3.20
N TYR A 282 -52.26 -8.44 2.72
CA TYR A 282 -51.69 -8.65 1.39
C TYR A 282 -52.63 -8.20 0.27
N VAL A 283 -53.93 -8.52 0.38
CA VAL A 283 -54.95 -8.06 -0.58
C VAL A 283 -55.05 -6.54 -0.59
N GLN A 284 -55.06 -5.90 0.59
CA GLN A 284 -55.13 -4.45 0.69
C GLN A 284 -53.88 -3.76 0.15
N ARG A 285 -52.69 -4.30 0.45
CA ARG A 285 -51.41 -3.83 -0.13
C ARG A 285 -51.44 -3.90 -1.65
N PHE A 286 -51.86 -5.03 -2.22
CA PHE A 286 -51.94 -5.19 -3.67
C PHE A 286 -52.92 -4.20 -4.31
N ARG A 287 -54.12 -4.08 -3.76
CA ARG A 287 -55.14 -3.13 -4.23
C ARG A 287 -54.70 -1.67 -4.09
N ALA A 288 -54.00 -1.34 -3.01
CA ALA A 288 -53.47 0.00 -2.77
C ALA A 288 -52.38 0.35 -3.78
N ILE A 289 -51.46 -0.57 -4.09
CA ILE A 289 -50.43 -0.36 -5.13
C ILE A 289 -51.08 -0.14 -6.50
N GLU A 290 -52.08 -0.94 -6.85
CA GLU A 290 -52.73 -0.83 -8.16
C GLU A 290 -53.50 0.49 -8.29
N LYS A 291 -54.19 0.92 -7.24
CA LYS A 291 -54.84 2.24 -7.20
C LYS A 291 -53.83 3.39 -7.22
N LEU A 292 -52.71 3.29 -6.51
CA LEU A 292 -51.66 4.30 -6.57
C LEU A 292 -51.10 4.43 -7.98
N ARG A 293 -50.89 3.32 -8.69
CA ARG A 293 -50.51 3.37 -10.11
C ARG A 293 -51.55 4.10 -10.95
N GLN A 294 -52.83 3.79 -10.78
CA GLN A 294 -53.89 4.47 -11.52
C GLN A 294 -53.94 5.96 -11.23
N ILE A 295 -53.82 6.38 -9.96
CA ILE A 295 -53.80 7.79 -9.55
C ILE A 295 -52.59 8.50 -10.16
N VAL A 296 -51.42 7.88 -10.12
CA VAL A 296 -50.19 8.46 -10.65
C VAL A 296 -50.18 8.54 -12.18
N LEU A 297 -50.74 7.54 -12.87
CA LEU A 297 -50.83 7.53 -14.34
C LEU A 297 -51.94 8.44 -14.89
N SER A 298 -52.98 8.72 -14.10
CA SER A 298 -54.12 9.56 -14.53
C SER A 298 -53.95 11.03 -14.17
N ASP A 299 -53.11 11.37 -13.19
CA ASP A 299 -52.86 12.74 -12.79
C ASP A 299 -51.50 13.22 -13.29
N GLU A 300 -51.49 13.81 -14.48
CA GLU A 300 -50.31 14.45 -15.09
C GLU A 300 -49.70 15.53 -14.17
N ARG A 301 -50.48 16.11 -13.25
CA ARG A 301 -50.01 17.12 -12.30
C ARG A 301 -49.08 16.58 -11.23
N LEU A 302 -49.07 15.26 -10.99
CA LEU A 302 -48.17 14.64 -10.03
C LEU A 302 -46.75 14.45 -10.60
N GLY A 303 -46.53 14.66 -11.91
CA GLY A 303 -45.20 14.63 -12.54
C GLY A 303 -44.45 13.29 -12.46
N LEU A 304 -45.11 12.23 -11.99
CA LEU A 304 -44.52 10.92 -11.70
C LEU A 304 -44.67 9.91 -12.86
N ALA A 305 -45.39 10.28 -13.93
CA ALA A 305 -45.64 9.41 -15.07
C ALA A 305 -44.32 9.01 -15.79
N ASP A 306 -43.39 9.95 -15.93
CA ASP A 306 -42.12 9.74 -16.62
C ASP A 306 -41.19 8.73 -15.90
N VAL A 307 -41.34 8.59 -14.58
CA VAL A 307 -40.56 7.64 -13.78
C VAL A 307 -41.14 6.21 -13.86
N LEU A 308 -42.46 6.07 -14.04
CA LEU A 308 -43.13 4.77 -13.98
C LEU A 308 -43.30 4.08 -15.35
N LEU A 309 -43.40 4.86 -16.44
CA LEU A 309 -43.55 4.32 -17.81
C LEU A 309 -42.41 3.35 -18.24
N PRO A 310 -41.12 3.60 -17.93
CA PRO A 310 -40.04 2.68 -18.29
C PRO A 310 -40.14 1.32 -17.57
N ILE A 311 -40.53 1.32 -16.30
CA ILE A 311 -40.66 0.10 -15.48
C ILE A 311 -41.80 -0.79 -16.00
N GLU A 312 -42.88 -0.18 -16.49
CA GLU A 312 -43.99 -0.93 -17.10
C GLU A 312 -43.63 -1.52 -18.47
N GLN A 313 -42.83 -0.82 -19.27
CA GLN A 313 -42.33 -1.33 -20.54
C GLN A 313 -41.36 -2.50 -20.34
N GLU A 314 -40.47 -2.43 -19.36
CA GLU A 314 -39.56 -3.52 -18.96
C GLU A 314 -40.36 -4.75 -18.51
N LYS A 315 -41.37 -4.57 -17.66
CA LYS A 315 -42.18 -5.67 -17.13
C LYS A 315 -43.09 -6.33 -18.17
N ARG A 316 -43.50 -5.59 -19.22
CA ARG A 316 -44.20 -6.13 -20.39
C ARG A 316 -43.25 -6.93 -21.30
N ARG A 317 -41.98 -6.52 -21.41
CA ARG A 317 -40.95 -7.27 -22.15
C ARG A 317 -40.50 -8.54 -21.44
N SER A 318 -40.46 -8.55 -20.10
CA SER A 318 -40.07 -9.73 -19.30
C SER A 318 -41.21 -10.70 -19.02
N ARG A 319 -42.43 -10.46 -19.53
CA ARG A 319 -43.54 -11.41 -19.41
C ARG A 319 -43.36 -12.45 -20.54
N PRO A 320 -43.05 -13.73 -20.24
CA PRO A 320 -42.95 -14.73 -21.28
C PRO A 320 -44.27 -14.79 -22.04
N ALA A 321 -44.20 -14.86 -23.36
CA ALA A 321 -45.39 -14.97 -24.20
C ALA A 321 -46.18 -16.20 -23.73
N MET A 322 -47.45 -16.00 -23.38
CA MET A 322 -48.39 -17.09 -23.07
C MET A 322 -48.47 -18.01 -24.30
N GLY A 323 -47.65 -19.05 -24.33
CA GLY A 323 -47.53 -19.97 -25.46
C GLY A 323 -46.13 -20.53 -25.74
N GLU A 324 -45.06 -20.00 -25.14
CA GLU A 324 -43.74 -20.62 -25.27
C GLU A 324 -43.63 -21.83 -24.32
N PRO A 325 -43.44 -23.06 -24.83
CA PRO A 325 -43.26 -24.23 -23.99
C PRO A 325 -42.00 -24.06 -23.15
N ALA A 326 -42.09 -24.43 -21.87
CA ALA A 326 -40.96 -24.39 -20.96
C ALA A 326 -39.74 -25.10 -21.59
N PRO A 327 -38.53 -24.52 -21.49
CA PRO A 327 -37.33 -25.18 -21.98
C PRO A 327 -37.22 -26.53 -21.27
N GLN A 328 -37.21 -27.60 -22.06
CA GLN A 328 -36.99 -28.94 -21.53
C GLN A 328 -35.59 -28.95 -20.91
N GLU A 329 -35.53 -29.22 -19.61
CA GLU A 329 -34.28 -29.53 -18.92
C GLU A 329 -33.66 -30.75 -19.61
N GLU A 330 -32.58 -30.52 -20.38
CA GLU A 330 -31.75 -31.58 -20.89
C GLU A 330 -31.09 -32.29 -19.69
N ASP A 331 -31.46 -33.56 -19.50
CA ASP A 331 -30.86 -34.47 -18.53
C ASP A 331 -29.35 -34.59 -18.81
N PRO A 332 -28.48 -34.25 -17.84
CA PRO A 332 -27.04 -34.41 -18.04
C PRO A 332 -26.65 -35.88 -17.91
N LEU A 333 -26.14 -36.45 -19.01
CA LEU A 333 -25.36 -37.70 -19.04
C LEU A 333 -23.94 -37.48 -18.52
#